data_AF-A0A7Y4KRD2-F1
#
_entry.id   AF-A0A7Y4KRD2-F1
#
_cell.length_a   1.000
_cell.length_b   1.000
_cell.length_c   1.000
_cell.angle_alpha   90.00
_cell.angle_beta   90.00
_cell.angle_gamma   90.00
#
_symmetry.space_group_name_H-M   'P 1'
#
loop_
_entity.id
_entity.type
_entity.pdbx_description
1 polymer ?
#
loop_
_entity_poly.entity_id
_entity_poly.type
_entity_poly.pdbx_seq_one_letter_code
_entity_poly.pdbx_strand_id
1 'polypeptide(L)'
;RVGFVQGPAFTDPEEQRRYVRVWEANMNALRDYPMPRFEGGTLQFFRASTVIEHMPKHVELEWLDSGAVLRVESVPGDHQSMLTGENAEGLGAKLAAFLP
;
A
#
# COMPACT_ATOMS: atom_id res chain seq x y z
N ARG A 1 7.57 15.90 -13.47
CA ARG A 1 6.69 16.28 -12.34
C ARG A 1 5.50 15.35 -12.35
N VAL A 2 5.61 14.18 -11.71
CA VAL A 2 4.52 13.18 -11.64
C VAL A 2 3.90 13.32 -10.26
N GLY A 3 2.96 14.25 -10.11
CA GLY A 3 2.08 14.31 -8.95
C GLY A 3 0.81 13.51 -9.24
N PHE A 4 0.04 13.17 -8.20
CA PHE A 4 -1.34 12.73 -8.40
C PHE A 4 -2.09 13.85 -9.10
N VAL A 5 -2.27 13.72 -10.41
CA VAL A 5 -3.30 14.47 -11.12
C VAL A 5 -4.60 13.94 -10.55
N GLN A 6 -5.36 14.79 -9.84
CA GLN A 6 -6.75 14.45 -9.56
C GLN A 6 -7.35 14.06 -10.90
N GLY A 7 -7.79 12.81 -11.03
CA GLY A 7 -8.50 12.36 -12.21
C GLY A 7 -9.67 13.31 -12.49
N PRO A 8 -10.15 13.39 -13.73
CA PRO A 8 -11.32 14.20 -14.03
C PRO A 8 -12.41 13.87 -13.00
N ALA A 9 -13.07 14.91 -12.48
CA ALA A 9 -14.24 14.70 -11.63
C ALA A 9 -15.21 13.80 -12.41
N PHE A 10 -15.81 12.82 -11.72
CA PHE A 10 -16.80 11.95 -12.35
C PHE A 10 -17.90 12.82 -12.97
N THR A 11 -18.05 12.74 -14.28
CA THR A 11 -19.08 13.48 -15.02
C THR A 11 -20.39 12.71 -15.11
N ASP A 12 -20.35 11.39 -14.86
CA ASP A 12 -21.49 10.50 -14.82
C ASP A 12 -21.83 10.09 -13.36
N PRO A 13 -23.03 10.44 -12.86
CA PRO A 13 -23.50 9.99 -11.55
C PRO A 13 -23.57 8.48 -11.38
N GLU A 14 -23.80 7.68 -12.44
CA GLU A 14 -23.78 6.22 -12.33
C GLU A 14 -22.38 5.68 -12.09
N GLU A 15 -21.39 6.21 -12.81
CA GLU A 15 -19.98 5.93 -12.56
C GLU A 15 -19.59 6.25 -11.12
N GLN A 16 -19.94 7.44 -10.61
CA GLN A 16 -19.66 7.82 -9.23
C GLN A 16 -20.27 6.81 -8.23
N ARG A 17 -21.54 6.44 -8.40
CA ARG A 17 -22.20 5.44 -7.55
C ARG A 17 -21.50 4.08 -7.62
N ARG A 18 -20.96 3.70 -8.79
CA ARG A 18 -20.20 2.46 -8.94
C ARG A 18 -18.91 2.48 -8.13
N TYR A 19 -18.13 3.57 -8.19
CA TYR A 19 -16.90 3.69 -7.41
C TYR A 19 -17.17 3.67 -5.90
N VAL A 20 -18.24 4.32 -5.43
CA VAL A 20 -18.64 4.27 -4.02
C VAL A 20 -18.95 2.83 -3.60
N ARG A 21 -19.75 2.09 -4.37
CA ARG A 21 -20.05 0.68 -4.06
C ARG A 21 -18.80 -0.20 -4.02
N VAL A 22 -17.84 0.02 -4.92
CA VAL A 22 -16.56 -0.72 -4.92
C VAL A 22 -15.74 -0.38 -3.67
N TRP A 23 -15.67 0.90 -3.31
CA TRP A 23 -14.98 1.33 -2.10
C TRP A 23 -15.61 0.71 -0.85
N GLU A 24 -16.94 0.75 -0.70
CA GLU A 24 -17.67 0.13 0.41
C GLU A 24 -17.42 -1.38 0.49
N ALA A 25 -17.47 -2.08 -0.66
CA ALA A 25 -17.18 -3.50 -0.73
C ALA A 25 -15.74 -3.81 -0.28
N ASN A 26 -14.75 -3.04 -0.74
CA ASN A 26 -13.35 -3.21 -0.34
C ASN A 26 -13.14 -2.95 1.15
N MET A 27 -13.81 -1.94 1.73
CA MET A 27 -13.71 -1.63 3.16
C MET A 27 -14.31 -2.74 4.02
N ASN A 28 -15.47 -3.29 3.62
CA ASN A 28 -16.05 -4.45 4.31
C ASN A 28 -15.15 -5.67 4.22
N ALA A 29 -14.61 -5.95 3.02
CA ALA A 29 -13.68 -7.06 2.83
C ALA A 29 -12.42 -6.90 3.69
N LEU A 30 -11.83 -5.70 3.74
CA LEU A 30 -10.64 -5.42 4.56
C LEU A 30 -10.90 -5.64 6.05
N ARG A 31 -12.04 -5.18 6.56
CA ARG A 31 -12.42 -5.35 7.98
C ARG A 31 -12.57 -6.82 8.36
N ASP A 32 -13.16 -7.61 7.47
CA ASP A 32 -13.57 -8.98 7.78
C ASP A 32 -12.53 -10.01 7.29
N TYR A 33 -11.38 -9.58 6.76
CA TYR A 33 -10.36 -10.45 6.19
C TYR A 33 -9.54 -11.16 7.28
N PRO A 34 -9.61 -12.50 7.41
CA PRO A 34 -8.71 -13.23 8.28
C PRO A 34 -7.33 -13.34 7.60
N MET A 35 -6.31 -12.73 8.20
CA MET A 35 -4.95 -12.80 7.65
C MET A 35 -4.44 -14.25 7.66
N PRO A 36 -4.04 -14.82 6.50
CA PRO A 36 -3.49 -16.16 6.44
C PRO A 36 -2.09 -16.22 7.06
N ARG A 37 -1.70 -17.41 7.54
CA ARG A 37 -0.33 -17.68 7.99
C ARG A 37 0.58 -17.92 6.78
N PHE A 38 1.81 -17.44 6.85
CA PHE A 38 2.86 -17.56 5.84
C PHE A 38 4.10 -18.25 6.43
N GLU A 39 3.90 -19.34 7.16
CA GLU A 39 4.97 -20.06 7.87
C GLU A 39 6.09 -20.52 6.94
N GLY A 40 7.34 -20.29 7.35
CA GLY A 40 8.52 -20.62 6.56
C GLY A 40 8.73 -19.73 5.32
N GLY A 41 7.82 -18.79 5.06
CA GLY A 41 7.95 -17.78 4.01
C GLY A 41 8.77 -16.57 4.43
N THR A 42 9.08 -15.71 3.47
CA THR A 42 9.67 -14.38 3.70
C THR A 42 8.74 -13.32 3.13
N LEU A 43 8.44 -12.29 3.92
CA LEU A 43 7.68 -11.12 3.49
C LEU A 43 8.64 -9.93 3.37
N GLN A 44 8.69 -9.32 2.19
CA GLN A 44 9.37 -8.04 1.99
C GLN A 44 8.34 -6.91 2.13
N PHE A 45 8.48 -6.10 3.17
CA PHE A 45 7.62 -4.96 3.47
C PHE A 45 8.34 -3.65 3.19
N PHE A 46 7.76 -2.83 2.32
CA PHE A 46 8.27 -1.49 2.00
C PHE A 46 7.49 -0.44 2.78
N ARG A 47 8.14 0.16 3.78
CA ARG A 47 7.56 1.18 4.64
C ARG A 47 7.84 2.58 4.08
N ALA A 48 6.83 3.44 4.03
CA ALA A 48 7.05 4.86 3.76
C ALA A 48 7.92 5.50 4.85
N SER A 49 8.90 6.31 4.48
CA SER A 49 9.81 6.98 5.42
C SER A 49 9.18 8.18 6.12
N THR A 50 8.16 8.79 5.49
CA THR A 50 7.42 9.92 6.04
C THR A 50 6.10 9.41 6.64
N VAL A 51 5.94 9.62 7.94
CA VAL A 51 4.71 9.23 8.65
C VAL A 51 3.70 10.36 8.52
N ILE A 52 2.46 10.00 8.18
CA ILE A 52 1.32 10.90 8.24
C ILE A 52 0.76 10.83 9.66
N GLU A 53 0.61 11.96 10.35
CA GLU A 53 0.36 12.05 11.79
C GLU A 53 -0.83 11.20 12.28
N HIS A 54 -1.90 11.10 11.49
CA HIS A 54 -3.11 10.35 11.84
C HIS A 54 -3.11 8.88 11.39
N MET A 55 -2.00 8.40 10.81
CA MET A 55 -1.84 7.01 10.38
C MET A 55 -1.10 6.19 11.45
N PRO A 56 -1.36 4.87 11.56
CA PRO A 56 -0.62 4.02 12.47
C PRO A 56 0.89 4.04 12.16
N LYS A 57 1.72 4.13 13.20
CA LYS A 57 3.18 4.32 13.05
C LYS A 57 3.95 3.07 12.63
N HIS A 58 3.43 1.89 12.99
CA HIS A 58 4.15 0.61 12.89
C HIS A 58 3.26 -0.50 12.30
N VAL A 59 2.67 -0.25 11.13
CA VAL A 59 1.80 -1.23 10.44
C VAL A 59 2.55 -2.52 10.12
N GLU A 60 3.86 -2.46 9.94
CA GLU A 60 4.70 -3.64 9.72
C GLU A 60 4.62 -4.67 10.85
N LEU A 61 4.34 -4.25 12.09
CA LEU A 61 4.32 -5.16 13.24
C LEU A 61 3.17 -6.16 13.18
N GLU A 62 2.03 -5.77 12.61
CA GLU A 62 0.87 -6.65 12.41
C GLU A 62 1.22 -7.87 11.53
N TRP A 63 2.23 -7.75 10.67
CA TRP A 63 2.67 -8.84 9.80
C TRP A 63 3.52 -9.89 10.51
N LEU A 64 4.02 -9.62 11.72
CA LEU A 64 4.79 -10.60 12.50
C LEU A 64 3.94 -11.81 12.88
N ASP A 65 2.64 -11.61 13.12
CA ASP A 65 1.70 -12.67 13.50
C ASP A 65 1.42 -13.66 12.36
N SER A 66 1.84 -13.34 11.13
CA SER A 66 1.72 -14.26 10.00
C SER A 66 2.63 -15.49 10.10
N GLY A 67 3.68 -15.46 10.93
CA GLY A 67 4.67 -16.53 11.03
C GLY A 67 5.73 -16.54 9.91
N ALA A 68 5.73 -15.54 9.03
CA ALA A 68 6.81 -15.32 8.06
C ALA A 68 8.02 -14.61 8.67
N VAL A 69 9.17 -14.74 8.00
CA VAL A 69 10.30 -13.84 8.23
C VAL A 69 9.98 -12.49 7.59
N LEU A 70 9.77 -11.47 8.40
CA LEU A 70 9.50 -10.10 7.94
C LEU A 70 10.82 -9.34 7.70
N ARG A 71 10.98 -8.81 6.48
CA ARG A 71 12.05 -7.87 6.11
C ARG A 71 11.43 -6.52 5.84
N VAL A 72 11.88 -5.50 6.56
CA VAL A 72 11.34 -4.14 6.44
C VAL A 72 12.38 -3.24 5.81
N GLU A 73 12.01 -2.56 4.73
CA GLU A 73 12.85 -1.58 4.05
C GLU A 73 12.09 -0.24 3.94
N SER A 74 12.78 0.88 4.18
CA SER A 74 12.16 2.20 4.06
C SER A 74 12.28 2.77 2.64
N VAL A 75 11.22 3.44 2.19
CA VAL A 75 11.11 4.10 0.88
C VAL A 75 10.86 5.60 1.09
N PRO A 76 11.51 6.48 0.33
CA PRO A 76 11.27 7.92 0.37
C PRO A 76 9.79 8.29 0.15
N GLY A 77 9.31 9.31 0.87
CA GLY A 77 7.93 9.78 0.81
C GLY A 77 7.02 9.19 1.87
N ASP A 78 5.76 9.59 1.83
CA ASP A 78 4.64 9.05 2.61
C ASP A 78 3.92 7.92 1.84
N HIS A 79 2.84 7.38 2.42
CA HIS A 79 2.09 6.27 1.82
C HIS A 79 1.59 6.54 0.40
N GLN A 80 1.34 7.80 0.07
CA GLN A 80 0.88 8.20 -1.26
C GLN A 80 2.06 8.53 -2.19
N SER A 81 2.95 9.42 -1.74
CA SER A 81 4.07 9.93 -2.54
C SER A 81 5.16 8.90 -2.80
N MET A 82 5.26 7.82 -2.00
CA MET A 82 6.18 6.70 -2.28
C MET A 82 5.88 5.97 -3.58
N LEU A 83 4.64 6.10 -4.10
CA LEU A 83 4.17 5.46 -5.33
C LEU A 83 4.20 6.41 -6.54
N THR A 84 4.84 7.57 -6.44
CA THR A 84 4.90 8.55 -7.53
C THR A 84 6.30 9.11 -7.76
N GLY A 85 6.54 9.59 -8.99
CA GLY A 85 7.80 10.25 -9.37
C GLY A 85 9.04 9.42 -9.07
N GLU A 86 10.11 10.09 -8.66
CA GLU A 86 11.42 9.48 -8.36
C GLU A 86 11.33 8.44 -7.23
N ASN A 87 10.39 8.59 -6.30
CA ASN A 87 10.19 7.61 -5.22
C ASN A 87 9.68 6.27 -5.78
N ALA A 88 8.77 6.31 -6.77
CA ALA A 88 8.27 5.12 -7.44
C ALA A 88 9.36 4.41 -8.24
N GLU A 89 10.21 5.18 -8.92
CA GLU A 89 11.37 4.63 -9.64
C GLU A 89 12.34 3.93 -8.68
N GLY A 90 12.64 4.57 -7.54
CA GLY A 90 13.46 3.99 -6.49
C GLY A 90 12.86 2.73 -5.87
N LEU A 91 11.54 2.72 -5.61
CA LEU A 91 10.82 1.52 -5.17
C LEU A 91 10.87 0.40 -6.22
N GLY A 92 10.66 0.73 -7.49
CA GLY A 92 10.75 -0.21 -8.61
C GLY A 92 12.13 -0.87 -8.69
N ALA A 93 13.21 -0.09 -8.53
CA ALA A 93 14.57 -0.64 -8.51
C ALA A 93 14.81 -1.59 -7.33
N LYS A 94 14.27 -1.28 -6.14
CA LYS A 94 14.31 -2.19 -4.98
C LYS A 94 13.55 -3.48 -5.24
N LEU A 95 12.35 -3.39 -5.81
CA LEU A 95 11.54 -4.56 -6.19
C LEU A 95 12.26 -5.44 -7.23
N ALA A 96 12.89 -4.84 -8.23
CA ALA A 96 13.60 -5.55 -9.28
C ALA A 96 14.74 -6.43 -8.75
N ALA A 97 15.37 -6.08 -7.63
CA ALA A 97 16.41 -6.89 -7.00
C ALA A 97 15.91 -8.23 -6.44
N PHE A 98 14.59 -8.42 -6.33
CA PHE A 98 13.96 -9.66 -5.86
C PHE A 98 13.32 -10.49 -6.97
N LEU A 99 13.29 -9.99 -8.20
CA LEU A 99 12.72 -10.67 -9.35
C LEU A 99 13.83 -11.38 -10.14
N PRO A 100 13.55 -12.58 -10.71
CA PRO A 100 14.51 -13.33 -11.51
C PRO A 100 14.86 -12.64 -12.84
#